data_AF-A0A5B9DK14-F1
#
_entry.id   AF-A0A5B9DK14-F1
#
_cell.length_a   1.000
_cell.length_b   1.000
_cell.length_c   1.000
_cell.angle_alpha   90.00
_cell.angle_beta   90.00
_cell.angle_gamma   90.00
#
_symmetry.space_group_name_H-M   'P 1'
#
loop_
_entity.id
_entity.type
_entity.pdbx_description
1 polymer ?
#
loop_
_entity_poly.entity_id
_entity_poly.type
_entity_poly.pdbx_seq_one_letter_code
_entity_poly.pdbx_strand_id
1 'polypeptide(L)'
;MFHAAHASLEITGIPIDLVDMAAVVREIDAAARTREPLLISTVNSNFIALSARDRGFRNSLIESDLCTVDGVGVLLLCKLVCGRPIARVSGADILEVLRARADNGLGRPLRVFFLGGASGVADLARRKLNASRSPAICCVGALDPGFGSMEELSRQEVIDAINDAQPDFLIVALGAARGQAWLMRNGSRLRVPIRSHFGAAVNFVAGTIERAPGRWQALGMEWVWRITREPKLAKRYWDDALALGRLLSFDVVPQALSSRLSQLVQFVYPDHARVDVELKSDTAVVRLAGRLTDRSNDQVFAAFATVAAAGKPVFLDVSEVASASSQITGAILRLRHELGRRGHPLRVRGARRRLQRSLQDQGAGG
;
A
#
# COMPACT_ATOMS: atom_id res chain seq x y z
N MET A 1 -4.65 10.19 -17.23
CA MET A 1 -3.36 9.67 -17.72
C MET A 1 -3.09 8.41 -16.91
N PHE A 2 -2.80 7.27 -17.50
CA PHE A 2 -2.34 6.11 -16.71
C PHE A 2 -1.04 6.55 -16.04
N HIS A 3 -1.11 6.96 -14.77
CA HIS A 3 0.10 6.96 -13.98
C HIS A 3 0.47 5.49 -13.93
N ALA A 4 1.53 5.09 -14.61
CA ALA A 4 2.34 4.01 -14.09
C ALA A 4 2.82 4.49 -12.73
N ALA A 5 1.93 4.46 -11.73
CA ALA A 5 2.13 5.04 -10.41
C ALA A 5 3.08 4.10 -9.71
N HIS A 6 4.35 4.28 -10.04
CA HIS A 6 5.52 3.70 -9.42
C HIS A 6 5.72 2.22 -9.75
N ALA A 7 6.99 1.84 -9.93
CA ALA A 7 7.35 0.44 -9.99
C ALA A 7 6.92 -0.22 -8.67
N SER A 8 6.28 -1.37 -8.72
CA SER A 8 5.81 -2.08 -7.54
C SER A 8 6.39 -3.49 -7.50
N LEU A 9 6.54 -4.05 -6.30
CA LEU A 9 6.92 -5.44 -6.05
C LEU A 9 5.71 -6.21 -5.56
N GLU A 10 5.57 -7.45 -5.98
CA GLU A 10 4.73 -8.42 -5.29
C GLU A 10 5.55 -9.14 -4.21
N ILE A 11 5.06 -9.08 -2.96
CA ILE A 11 5.58 -9.87 -1.84
C ILE A 11 4.41 -10.64 -1.23
N THR A 12 4.42 -11.97 -1.27
CA THR A 12 3.40 -12.83 -0.62
C THR A 12 1.95 -12.53 -1.04
N GLY A 13 1.74 -12.07 -2.27
CA GLY A 13 0.45 -11.71 -2.86
C GLY A 13 -0.04 -10.30 -2.52
N ILE A 14 0.82 -9.42 -2.01
CA ILE A 14 0.51 -8.00 -1.83
C ILE A 14 1.44 -7.11 -2.66
N PRO A 15 0.94 -5.99 -3.22
CA PRO A 15 1.78 -5.01 -3.88
C PRO A 15 2.52 -4.15 -2.84
N ILE A 16 3.75 -3.78 -3.16
CA ILE A 16 4.59 -2.83 -2.43
C ILE A 16 5.18 -1.85 -3.43
N ASP A 17 4.88 -0.57 -3.31
CA ASP A 17 5.33 0.44 -4.26
C ASP A 17 6.73 0.94 -3.89
N LEU A 18 7.57 1.04 -4.91
CA LEU A 18 8.94 1.50 -4.82
C LEU A 18 8.99 3.02 -4.88
N VAL A 19 8.38 3.65 -3.89
CA VAL A 19 8.27 5.10 -3.75
C VAL A 19 9.11 5.63 -2.61
N ASP A 20 9.65 6.83 -2.80
CA ASP A 20 10.24 7.61 -1.73
C ASP A 20 9.23 8.58 -1.11
N MET A 21 9.64 9.24 -0.02
CA MET A 21 8.78 10.20 0.67
C MET A 21 8.30 11.34 -0.24
N ALA A 22 9.16 11.82 -1.14
CA ALA A 22 8.81 12.91 -2.04
C ALA A 22 7.72 12.50 -3.04
N ALA A 23 7.78 11.27 -3.55
CA ALA A 23 6.72 10.70 -4.40
C ALA A 23 5.40 10.59 -3.63
N VAL A 24 5.42 10.05 -2.41
CA VAL A 24 4.20 9.94 -1.58
C VAL A 24 3.57 11.31 -1.32
N VAL A 25 4.38 12.33 -1.02
CA VAL A 25 3.90 13.70 -0.82
C VAL A 25 3.29 14.28 -2.11
N ARG A 26 3.88 14.01 -3.28
CA ARG A 26 3.32 14.44 -4.57
C ARG A 26 1.96 13.80 -4.84
N GLU A 27 1.78 12.51 -4.54
CA GLU A 27 0.50 11.81 -4.68
C GLU A 27 -0.55 12.41 -3.75
N ILE A 28 -0.18 12.69 -2.49
CA ILE A 28 -1.05 13.37 -1.51
C ILE A 28 -1.47 14.75 -2.03
N ASP A 29 -0.54 15.57 -2.51
CA ASP A 29 -0.85 16.90 -3.03
C ASP A 29 -1.73 16.83 -4.30
N ALA A 30 -1.48 15.85 -5.17
CA ALA A 30 -2.28 15.62 -6.37
C ALA A 30 -3.71 15.19 -6.03
N ALA A 31 -3.87 14.22 -5.12
CA ALA A 31 -5.18 13.77 -4.64
C ALA A 31 -5.94 14.88 -3.89
N ALA A 32 -5.25 15.75 -3.14
CA ALA A 32 -5.87 16.89 -2.50
C ALA A 32 -6.42 17.92 -3.51
N ARG A 33 -5.70 18.16 -4.62
CA ARG A 33 -6.12 19.08 -5.70
C ARG A 33 -7.23 18.51 -6.57
N THR A 34 -7.05 17.28 -7.06
CA THR A 34 -7.96 16.63 -8.01
C THR A 34 -9.18 16.04 -7.32
N ARG A 35 -9.09 15.81 -6.01
CA ARG A 35 -10.03 15.04 -5.20
C ARG A 35 -10.22 13.59 -5.68
N GLU A 36 -9.31 13.08 -6.49
CA GLU A 36 -9.28 11.66 -6.83
C GLU A 36 -8.97 10.81 -5.58
N PRO A 37 -9.69 9.69 -5.35
CA PRO A 37 -9.46 8.88 -4.17
C PRO A 37 -8.05 8.27 -4.14
N LEU A 38 -7.37 8.41 -3.00
CA LEU A 38 -6.04 7.87 -2.72
C LEU A 38 -6.04 7.14 -1.36
N LEU A 39 -6.05 5.82 -1.38
CA LEU A 39 -5.94 4.94 -0.23
C LEU A 39 -4.47 4.53 0.00
N ILE A 40 -3.88 5.00 1.09
CA ILE A 40 -2.49 4.74 1.45
C ILE A 40 -2.42 3.70 2.58
N SER A 41 -1.69 2.62 2.31
CA SER A 41 -1.36 1.55 3.24
C SER A 41 0.15 1.55 3.53
N THR A 42 0.52 1.67 4.80
CA THR A 42 1.93 1.62 5.24
C THR A 42 2.26 0.19 5.69
N VAL A 43 2.75 -0.62 4.76
CA VAL A 43 2.95 -2.06 4.95
C VAL A 43 4.12 -2.30 5.90
N ASN A 44 3.79 -2.81 7.09
CA ASN A 44 4.75 -3.28 8.08
C ASN A 44 4.70 -4.79 8.28
N SER A 45 5.58 -5.32 9.14
CA SER A 45 5.65 -6.76 9.44
C SER A 45 4.33 -7.37 9.87
N ASN A 46 3.52 -6.62 10.63
CA ASN A 46 2.21 -7.07 11.07
C ASN A 46 1.22 -7.17 9.90
N PHE A 47 1.30 -6.26 8.93
CA PHE A 47 0.45 -6.32 7.73
C PHE A 47 0.76 -7.56 6.90
N ILE A 48 2.05 -7.88 6.72
CA ILE A 48 2.47 -9.10 6.02
C ILE A 48 1.99 -10.36 6.76
N ALA A 49 2.12 -10.39 8.08
CA ALA A 49 1.66 -11.52 8.89
C ALA A 49 0.13 -11.72 8.80
N LEU A 50 -0.63 -10.62 8.80
CA LEU A 50 -2.08 -10.63 8.65
C LEU A 50 -2.51 -11.03 7.24
N SER A 51 -1.89 -10.49 6.18
CA SER A 51 -2.25 -10.80 4.78
C SER A 51 -2.03 -12.26 4.41
N ALA A 52 -1.08 -12.93 5.08
CA ALA A 52 -0.83 -14.35 4.93
C ALA A 52 -1.97 -15.23 5.49
N ARG A 53 -2.73 -14.74 6.48
CA ARG A 53 -3.76 -15.51 7.20
C ARG A 53 -5.18 -15.06 6.90
N ASP A 54 -5.37 -13.80 6.52
CA ASP A 54 -6.65 -13.17 6.26
C ASP A 54 -6.71 -12.68 4.81
N ARG A 55 -7.58 -13.33 4.01
CA ARG A 55 -7.79 -12.97 2.61
C ARG A 55 -8.43 -11.59 2.44
N GLY A 56 -9.36 -11.22 3.31
CA GLY A 56 -10.01 -9.90 3.28
C GLY A 56 -8.99 -8.79 3.55
N PHE A 57 -8.12 -8.99 4.53
CA PHE A 57 -7.02 -8.06 4.80
C PHE A 57 -6.05 -7.96 3.61
N ARG A 58 -5.64 -9.10 3.04
CA ARG A 58 -4.79 -9.09 1.83
C ARG A 58 -5.43 -8.32 0.68
N ASN A 59 -6.71 -8.55 0.43
CA ASN A 59 -7.46 -7.87 -0.62
C ASN A 59 -7.51 -6.36 -0.37
N SER A 60 -7.66 -5.90 0.88
CA SER A 60 -7.60 -4.47 1.20
C SER A 60 -6.27 -3.80 0.81
N LEU A 61 -5.15 -4.54 0.87
CA LEU A 61 -3.84 -4.04 0.45
C LEU A 61 -3.68 -4.06 -1.08
N ILE A 62 -4.26 -5.05 -1.76
CA ILE A 62 -4.32 -5.09 -3.23
C ILE A 62 -5.16 -3.90 -3.75
N GLU A 63 -6.25 -3.58 -3.06
CA GLU A 63 -7.15 -2.46 -3.38
C GLU A 63 -6.68 -1.10 -2.84
N SER A 64 -5.52 -1.03 -2.20
CA SER A 64 -4.93 0.26 -1.80
C SER A 64 -4.25 0.89 -3.00
N ASP A 65 -4.49 2.18 -3.24
CA ASP A 65 -3.82 2.94 -4.31
C ASP A 65 -2.30 3.01 -4.12
N LEU A 66 -1.84 3.02 -2.86
CA LEU A 66 -0.42 3.09 -2.52
C LEU A 66 -0.08 2.21 -1.31
N CYS A 67 0.92 1.35 -1.45
CA CYS A 67 1.46 0.44 -0.45
C CYS A 67 2.93 0.77 -0.17
N THR A 68 3.17 1.60 0.83
CA THR A 68 4.52 2.04 1.20
C THR A 68 5.20 1.05 2.15
N VAL A 69 6.54 1.11 2.23
CA VAL A 69 7.33 0.25 3.13
C VAL A 69 7.46 0.90 4.51
N ASP A 70 6.90 0.26 5.54
CA ASP A 70 7.00 0.68 6.92
C ASP A 70 7.76 -0.35 7.78
N GLY A 71 8.81 0.12 8.45
CA GLY A 71 9.64 -0.72 9.31
C GLY A 71 10.69 -1.57 8.57
N VAL A 72 11.61 -2.11 9.37
CA VAL A 72 12.84 -2.77 8.88
C VAL A 72 12.59 -4.15 8.32
N GLY A 73 11.64 -4.90 8.91
CA GLY A 73 11.35 -6.27 8.45
C GLY A 73 10.91 -6.29 6.98
N VAL A 74 9.99 -5.39 6.61
CA VAL A 74 9.52 -5.24 5.23
C VAL A 74 10.63 -4.69 4.34
N LEU A 75 11.41 -3.72 4.82
CA LEU A 75 12.55 -3.19 4.08
C LEU A 75 13.57 -4.28 3.71
N LEU A 76 13.93 -5.15 4.65
CA LEU A 76 14.84 -6.27 4.43
C LEU A 76 14.27 -7.29 3.45
N LEU A 77 12.98 -7.61 3.58
CA LEU A 77 12.27 -8.48 2.63
C LEU A 77 12.34 -7.92 1.20
N CYS A 78 11.99 -6.65 1.03
CA CYS A 78 11.99 -6.03 -0.28
C CYS A 78 13.42 -5.98 -0.85
N LYS A 79 14.42 -5.63 -0.05
CA LYS A 79 15.84 -5.63 -0.46
C LYS A 79 16.31 -7.02 -0.91
N LEU A 80 15.86 -8.07 -0.24
CA LEU A 80 16.21 -9.45 -0.61
C LEU A 80 15.55 -9.88 -1.93
N VAL A 81 14.31 -9.44 -2.18
CA VAL A 81 13.57 -9.75 -3.42
C VAL A 81 14.10 -8.98 -4.62
N CYS A 82 14.27 -7.66 -4.51
CA CYS A 82 14.66 -6.81 -5.64
C CYS A 82 16.17 -6.59 -5.78
N GLY A 83 16.97 -6.98 -4.78
CA GLY A 83 18.42 -6.81 -4.80
C GLY A 83 18.93 -5.37 -4.70
N ARG A 84 18.06 -4.37 -4.48
CA ARG A 84 18.42 -2.95 -4.40
C ARG A 84 17.89 -2.28 -3.12
N PRO A 85 18.48 -1.13 -2.72
CA PRO A 85 17.92 -0.31 -1.64
C PRO A 85 16.52 0.20 -2.00
N ILE A 86 15.65 0.27 -0.99
CA ILE A 86 14.29 0.80 -1.09
C ILE A 86 14.09 1.84 0.01
N ALA A 87 13.29 2.86 -0.24
CA ALA A 87 12.98 3.87 0.75
C ALA A 87 11.97 3.33 1.79
N ARG A 88 12.21 3.65 3.06
CA ARG A 88 11.21 3.44 4.12
C ARG A 88 10.34 4.69 4.22
N VAL A 89 9.03 4.52 4.16
CA VAL A 89 8.05 5.59 4.27
C VAL A 89 6.95 5.15 5.24
N SER A 90 7.01 5.63 6.48
CA SER A 90 6.00 5.33 7.51
C SER A 90 4.91 6.40 7.58
N GLY A 91 3.74 6.06 8.12
CA GLY A 91 2.65 7.02 8.31
C GLY A 91 3.01 8.18 9.26
N ALA A 92 3.85 7.91 10.27
CA ALA A 92 4.37 8.92 11.17
C ALA A 92 5.31 9.90 10.44
N ASP A 93 6.21 9.37 9.60
CA ASP A 93 7.13 10.18 8.80
C ASP A 93 6.37 11.04 7.76
N ILE A 94 5.32 10.50 7.13
CA ILE A 94 4.47 11.26 6.21
C ILE A 94 3.87 12.47 6.93
N LEU A 95 3.25 12.28 8.11
CA LEU A 95 2.66 13.39 8.86
C LEU A 95 3.69 14.42 9.31
N GLU A 96 4.88 13.97 9.72
CA GLU A 96 5.96 14.86 10.14
C GLU A 96 6.45 15.73 8.97
N VAL A 97 6.66 15.12 7.80
CA VAL A 97 7.06 15.84 6.58
C VAL A 97 5.98 16.81 6.13
N LEU A 98 4.71 16.38 6.09
CA LEU A 98 3.60 17.28 5.72
C LEU A 98 3.49 18.47 6.68
N ARG A 99 3.71 18.25 7.98
CA ARG A 99 3.68 19.31 9.00
C ARG A 99 4.85 20.29 8.88
N ALA A 100 6.04 19.81 8.53
CA ALA A 100 7.26 20.62 8.45
C ALA A 100 7.34 21.50 7.19
N ARG A 101 6.48 21.28 6.20
CA ARG A 101 6.48 22.06 4.96
C ARG A 101 6.07 23.51 5.20
N ALA A 102 6.74 24.41 4.50
CA ALA A 102 6.36 25.83 4.44
C ALA A 102 5.16 26.07 3.51
N ASP A 103 4.99 25.22 2.48
CA ASP A 103 3.88 25.28 1.53
C ASP A 103 3.52 23.87 1.03
N ASN A 104 2.24 23.69 0.69
CA ASN A 104 1.68 22.50 0.06
C ASN A 104 1.17 22.74 -1.38
N GLY A 105 1.23 23.98 -1.88
CA GLY A 105 0.77 24.37 -3.21
C GLY A 105 -0.76 24.37 -3.37
N LEU A 106 -1.54 24.22 -2.29
CA LEU A 106 -3.01 24.31 -2.30
C LEU A 106 -3.50 25.75 -2.09
N GLY A 107 -2.63 26.69 -1.70
CA GLY A 107 -3.02 28.03 -1.26
C GLY A 107 -3.76 28.06 0.09
N ARG A 108 -3.87 26.90 0.76
CA ARG A 108 -4.46 26.72 2.09
C ARG A 108 -3.83 25.48 2.77
N PRO A 109 -3.90 25.34 4.10
CA PRO A 109 -3.46 24.12 4.76
C PRO A 109 -4.23 22.88 4.26
N LEU A 110 -3.53 21.75 4.20
CA LEU A 110 -4.13 20.43 3.97
C LEU A 110 -4.97 20.07 5.20
N ARG A 111 -6.26 19.77 5.00
CA ARG A 111 -7.22 19.55 6.10
C ARG A 111 -7.22 18.07 6.50
N VAL A 112 -6.76 17.78 7.72
CA VAL A 112 -6.69 16.43 8.28
C VAL A 112 -7.85 16.15 9.23
N PHE A 113 -8.39 14.94 9.18
CA PHE A 113 -9.32 14.40 10.16
C PHE A 113 -8.76 13.14 10.81
N PHE A 114 -8.82 13.05 12.14
CA PHE A 114 -8.42 11.85 12.89
C PHE A 114 -9.64 11.03 13.32
N LEU A 115 -9.67 9.74 12.99
CA LEU A 115 -10.71 8.81 13.44
C LEU A 115 -10.09 7.69 14.30
N GLY A 116 -10.56 7.55 15.54
CA GLY A 116 -10.13 6.51 16.46
C GLY A 116 -8.86 6.83 17.25
N GLY A 117 -8.26 5.79 17.83
CA GLY A 117 -7.28 5.91 18.90
C GLY A 117 -7.93 5.62 20.26
N ALA A 118 -7.13 5.62 21.33
CA ALA A 118 -7.71 5.55 22.68
C ALA A 118 -8.48 6.83 23.01
N SER A 119 -9.35 6.78 24.01
CA SER A 119 -10.20 7.92 24.37
C SER A 119 -9.40 9.19 24.61
N GLY A 120 -9.81 10.28 23.95
CA GLY A 120 -9.15 11.59 24.00
C GLY A 120 -7.86 11.72 23.16
N VAL A 121 -7.33 10.63 22.57
CA VAL A 121 -6.09 10.67 21.78
C VAL A 121 -6.29 11.44 20.47
N ALA A 122 -7.39 11.19 19.74
CA ALA A 122 -7.68 11.89 18.49
C ALA A 122 -7.80 13.42 18.70
N ASP A 123 -8.51 13.82 19.75
CA ASP A 123 -8.67 15.22 20.12
C ASP A 123 -7.37 15.87 20.58
N LEU A 124 -6.54 15.15 21.33
CA LEU A 124 -5.22 15.63 21.71
C LEU A 124 -4.31 15.80 20.49
N ALA A 125 -4.35 14.86 19.54
CA ALA A 125 -3.62 14.95 18.27
C ALA A 125 -4.07 16.18 17.47
N ARG A 126 -5.39 16.43 17.37
CA ARG A 126 -5.94 17.63 16.74
C ARG A 126 -5.41 18.91 17.39
N ARG A 127 -5.47 19.01 18.72
CA ARG A 127 -4.95 20.18 19.46
C ARG A 127 -3.46 20.39 19.22
N LYS A 128 -2.65 19.33 19.33
CA LYS A 128 -1.19 19.42 19.12
C LYS A 128 -0.80 19.75 17.68
N LEU A 129 -1.50 19.17 16.69
CA LEU A 129 -1.24 19.47 15.29
C LEU A 129 -1.54 20.95 14.99
N ASN A 130 -2.68 21.47 15.47
CA ASN A 130 -3.03 22.88 15.26
C ASN A 130 -2.14 23.85 16.06
N ALA A 131 -1.67 23.45 17.25
CA ALA A 131 -0.73 24.25 18.04
C ALA A 131 0.63 24.44 17.35
N SER A 132 1.02 23.54 16.44
CA SER A 132 2.26 23.68 15.68
C SER A 132 2.26 24.85 14.68
N ARG A 133 1.08 25.42 14.39
CA ARG A 133 0.89 26.55 13.45
C ARG A 133 1.53 26.30 12.07
N SER A 134 1.55 25.04 11.63
CA SER A 134 2.02 24.71 10.29
C SER A 134 1.15 25.41 9.23
N PRO A 135 1.75 26.12 8.26
CA PRO A 135 1.00 26.69 7.14
C PRO A 135 0.54 25.61 6.15
N ALA A 136 1.19 24.43 6.15
CA ALA A 136 0.94 23.36 5.18
C ALA A 136 -0.14 22.36 5.62
N ILE A 137 -0.45 22.24 6.92
CA ILE A 137 -1.41 21.25 7.41
C ILE A 137 -2.17 21.78 8.63
N CYS A 138 -3.47 21.45 8.72
CA CYS A 138 -4.27 21.69 9.91
C CYS A 138 -5.20 20.50 10.16
N CYS A 139 -5.67 20.35 11.39
CA CYS A 139 -6.67 19.36 11.75
C CYS A 139 -8.04 20.00 11.90
N VAL A 140 -8.99 19.55 11.08
CA VAL A 140 -10.35 20.10 10.99
C VAL A 140 -11.39 19.28 11.75
N GLY A 141 -11.01 18.09 12.23
CA GLY A 141 -11.88 17.28 13.05
C GLY A 141 -11.15 16.09 13.66
N ALA A 142 -11.69 15.61 14.76
CA ALA A 142 -11.27 14.40 15.41
C ALA A 142 -12.51 13.72 15.99
N LEU A 143 -12.57 12.39 15.87
CA LEU A 143 -13.67 11.62 16.43
C LEU A 143 -13.12 10.32 17.01
N ASP A 144 -13.50 10.04 18.27
CA ASP A 144 -13.37 8.73 18.87
C ASP A 144 -14.73 8.02 18.79
N PRO A 145 -14.93 7.07 17.87
CA PRO A 145 -16.16 6.31 17.77
C PRO A 145 -16.27 5.22 18.86
N GLY A 146 -15.28 5.12 19.76
CA GLY A 146 -15.21 4.11 20.82
C GLY A 146 -14.88 2.71 20.29
N PHE A 147 -15.23 1.70 21.09
CA PHE A 147 -15.13 0.31 20.72
C PHE A 147 -16.54 -0.22 20.42
N GLY A 148 -16.71 -0.83 19.24
CA GLY A 148 -18.00 -1.41 18.85
C GLY A 148 -17.85 -2.39 17.70
N SER A 149 -18.96 -2.90 17.18
CA SER A 149 -18.99 -3.69 15.94
C SER A 149 -18.61 -2.83 14.72
N MET A 150 -18.44 -3.47 13.56
CA MET A 150 -18.14 -2.69 12.35
C MET A 150 -19.30 -1.79 11.93
N GLU A 151 -20.52 -2.23 12.19
CA GLU A 151 -21.77 -1.50 11.96
C GLU A 151 -21.82 -0.24 12.84
N GLU A 152 -21.48 -0.37 14.13
CA GLU A 152 -21.49 0.75 15.07
C GLU A 152 -20.46 1.82 14.72
N LEU A 153 -19.27 1.38 14.32
CA LEU A 153 -18.22 2.28 13.84
C LEU A 153 -18.57 2.91 12.48
N SER A 154 -19.53 2.35 11.74
CA SER A 154 -19.91 2.79 10.39
C SER A 154 -21.29 3.47 10.35
N ARG A 155 -21.83 3.87 11.51
CA ARG A 155 -23.12 4.57 11.58
C ARG A 155 -23.09 5.88 10.77
N GLN A 156 -24.26 6.34 10.33
CA GLN A 156 -24.37 7.48 9.43
C GLN A 156 -23.81 8.76 10.07
N GLU A 157 -23.99 8.94 11.38
CA GLU A 157 -23.50 10.10 12.12
C GLU A 157 -21.97 10.21 12.09
N VAL A 158 -21.26 9.06 12.12
CA VAL A 158 -19.79 9.02 12.00
C VAL A 158 -19.35 9.49 10.61
N ILE A 159 -20.04 9.02 9.57
CA ILE A 159 -19.73 9.37 8.18
C ILE A 159 -20.06 10.84 7.90
N ASP A 160 -21.19 11.34 8.40
CA ASP A 160 -21.60 12.73 8.26
C ASP A 160 -20.63 13.66 8.97
N ALA A 161 -20.25 13.35 10.22
CA ALA A 161 -19.25 14.14 10.95
C ALA A 161 -17.91 14.26 10.19
N ILE A 162 -17.46 13.18 9.54
CA ILE A 162 -16.25 13.21 8.71
C ILE A 162 -16.48 14.06 7.45
N ASN A 163 -17.58 13.85 6.74
CA ASN A 163 -17.86 14.54 5.48
C ASN A 163 -18.12 16.05 5.67
N ASP A 164 -18.82 16.43 6.73
CA ASP A 164 -19.16 17.81 7.08
C ASP A 164 -17.94 18.62 7.50
N ALA A 165 -16.96 17.95 8.14
CA ALA A 165 -15.66 18.55 8.42
C ALA A 165 -14.81 18.80 7.15
N GLN A 166 -15.26 18.32 5.99
CA GLN A 166 -14.62 18.45 4.66
C GLN A 166 -13.09 18.27 4.67
N PRO A 167 -12.56 17.17 5.22
CA PRO A 167 -11.13 16.92 5.18
C PRO A 167 -10.65 16.62 3.76
N ASP A 168 -9.35 16.85 3.54
CA ASP A 168 -8.62 16.35 2.39
C ASP A 168 -7.98 14.99 2.72
N PHE A 169 -7.63 14.77 4.00
CA PHE A 169 -6.96 13.56 4.45
C PHE A 169 -7.58 12.99 5.74
N LEU A 170 -8.17 11.79 5.64
CA LEU A 170 -8.67 11.02 6.77
C LEU A 170 -7.63 9.99 7.23
N ILE A 171 -7.31 10.03 8.52
CA ILE A 171 -6.36 9.13 9.17
C ILE A 171 -7.10 8.28 10.19
N VAL A 172 -7.18 6.97 9.91
CA VAL A 172 -7.89 5.98 10.73
C VAL A 172 -6.90 5.25 11.65
N ALA A 173 -7.23 5.20 12.94
CA ALA A 173 -6.43 4.56 13.99
C ALA A 173 -7.26 3.54 14.80
N LEU A 174 -7.87 2.57 14.10
CA LEU A 174 -8.72 1.51 14.70
C LEU A 174 -7.99 0.16 14.88
N GLY A 175 -6.68 0.14 14.64
CA GLY A 175 -5.88 -1.08 14.53
C GLY A 175 -5.87 -1.64 13.11
N ALA A 176 -4.80 -2.34 12.72
CA ALA A 176 -4.50 -2.70 11.33
C ALA A 176 -5.68 -3.32 10.57
N ALA A 177 -6.15 -4.50 11.01
CA ALA A 177 -7.20 -5.25 10.33
C ALA A 177 -8.54 -4.49 10.31
N ARG A 178 -8.96 -3.97 11.47
CA ARG A 178 -10.23 -3.25 11.61
C ARG A 178 -10.25 -1.94 10.84
N GLY A 179 -9.14 -1.19 10.85
CA GLY A 179 -9.01 0.07 10.15
C GLY A 179 -9.06 -0.09 8.64
N GLN A 180 -8.34 -1.09 8.09
CA GLN A 180 -8.44 -1.43 6.67
C GLN A 180 -9.86 -1.87 6.29
N ALA A 181 -10.46 -2.77 7.07
CA ALA A 181 -11.84 -3.22 6.83
C ALA A 181 -12.85 -2.05 6.86
N TRP A 182 -12.70 -1.12 7.79
CA TRP A 182 -13.55 0.06 7.91
C TRP A 182 -13.41 0.98 6.69
N LEU A 183 -12.18 1.22 6.23
CA LEU A 183 -11.89 2.02 5.04
C LEU A 183 -12.48 1.40 3.78
N MET A 184 -12.32 0.09 3.60
CA MET A 184 -12.91 -0.64 2.48
C MET A 184 -14.44 -0.60 2.50
N ARG A 185 -15.05 -0.81 3.66
CA ARG A 185 -16.50 -0.81 3.82
C ARG A 185 -17.13 0.56 3.53
N ASN A 186 -16.52 1.63 4.02
CA ASN A 186 -17.12 2.97 3.98
C ASN A 186 -16.61 3.84 2.84
N GLY A 187 -15.69 3.34 2.01
CA GLY A 187 -15.01 4.13 0.99
C GLY A 187 -15.94 4.85 0.00
N SER A 188 -17.07 4.23 -0.37
CA SER A 188 -18.07 4.85 -1.26
C SER A 188 -18.91 5.94 -0.60
N ARG A 189 -18.97 5.97 0.74
CA ARG A 189 -19.75 6.95 1.54
C ARG A 189 -18.90 8.15 1.98
N LEU A 190 -17.59 8.04 1.85
CA LEU A 190 -16.63 9.06 2.26
C LEU A 190 -16.32 10.02 1.10
N ARG A 191 -16.40 11.33 1.33
CA ARG A 191 -16.05 12.38 0.34
C ARG A 191 -14.60 12.85 0.42
N VAL A 192 -13.88 12.41 1.45
CA VAL A 192 -12.45 12.69 1.63
C VAL A 192 -11.64 11.91 0.58
N PRO A 193 -10.75 12.58 -0.17
CA PRO A 193 -9.99 11.94 -1.23
C PRO A 193 -8.89 11.06 -0.68
N ILE A 194 -8.13 11.55 0.31
CA ILE A 194 -6.98 10.81 0.84
C ILE A 194 -7.39 10.08 2.10
N ARG A 195 -7.08 8.79 2.15
CA ARG A 195 -7.47 7.90 3.24
C ARG A 195 -6.29 7.05 3.61
N SER A 196 -6.05 6.87 4.90
CA SER A 196 -5.02 5.95 5.35
C SER A 196 -5.34 5.33 6.70
N HIS A 197 -4.74 4.17 6.93
CA HIS A 197 -4.61 3.61 8.27
C HIS A 197 -3.17 3.81 8.76
N PHE A 198 -2.92 4.87 9.54
CA PHE A 198 -1.59 5.15 10.11
C PHE A 198 -1.41 4.67 11.56
N GLY A 199 -2.37 3.91 12.11
CA GLY A 199 -2.24 3.26 13.41
C GLY A 199 -1.72 4.19 14.51
N ALA A 200 -0.54 3.88 15.06
CA ALA A 200 0.07 4.63 16.17
C ALA A 200 0.56 6.04 15.80
N ALA A 201 0.51 6.46 14.53
CA ALA A 201 0.91 7.81 14.15
C ALA A 201 0.09 8.89 14.87
N VAL A 202 -1.21 8.63 15.10
CA VAL A 202 -2.07 9.53 15.89
C VAL A 202 -1.55 9.66 17.33
N ASN A 203 -1.10 8.56 17.94
CA ASN A 203 -0.50 8.57 19.27
C ASN A 203 0.82 9.34 19.35
N PHE A 204 1.64 9.27 18.28
CA PHE A 204 2.87 10.07 18.20
C PHE A 204 2.56 11.56 18.07
N VAL A 205 1.59 11.95 17.24
CA VAL A 205 1.13 13.35 17.15
C VAL A 205 0.52 13.83 18.47
N ALA A 206 -0.28 12.99 19.12
CA ALA A 206 -0.82 13.26 20.45
C ALA A 206 0.26 13.26 21.54
N GLY A 207 1.46 12.73 21.27
CA GLY A 207 2.54 12.56 22.24
C GLY A 207 2.19 11.65 23.42
N THR A 208 1.22 10.75 23.24
CA THR A 208 0.88 9.74 24.27
C THR A 208 1.84 8.55 24.23
N ILE A 209 2.58 8.42 23.13
CA ILE A 209 3.64 7.43 22.95
C ILE A 209 4.87 8.18 22.48
N GLU A 210 6.01 7.89 23.10
CA GLU A 210 7.30 8.43 22.72
C GLU A 210 7.88 7.65 21.54
N ARG A 211 8.20 8.36 20.46
CA ARG A 211 8.89 7.77 19.30
C ARG A 211 10.33 7.40 19.68
N ALA A 212 10.90 6.38 19.03
CA ALA A 212 12.28 6.00 19.31
C ALA A 212 13.25 7.16 18.99
N PRO A 213 14.33 7.37 19.76
CA PRO A 213 15.33 8.38 19.40
C PRO A 213 15.93 8.15 18.01
N GLY A 214 16.39 9.20 17.33
CA GLY A 214 16.85 9.12 15.94
C GLY A 214 17.91 8.04 15.68
N ARG A 215 18.83 7.79 16.63
CA ARG A 215 19.82 6.69 16.53
C ARG A 215 19.16 5.30 16.48
N TRP A 216 18.12 5.07 17.27
CA TRP A 216 17.38 3.81 17.27
C TRP A 216 16.58 3.62 15.98
N GLN A 217 16.00 4.71 15.45
CA GLN A 217 15.33 4.68 14.15
C GLN A 217 16.32 4.36 13.02
N ALA A 218 17.50 4.99 13.03
CA ALA A 218 18.55 4.77 12.02
C ALA A 218 19.11 3.34 12.06
N LEU A 219 19.25 2.75 13.25
CA LEU A 219 19.63 1.35 13.44
C LEU A 219 18.48 0.36 13.17
N GLY A 220 17.26 0.86 12.93
CA GLY A 220 16.11 0.00 12.70
C GLY A 220 15.59 -0.73 13.95
N MET A 221 15.97 -0.25 15.14
CA MET A 221 15.63 -0.84 16.43
C MET A 221 14.42 -0.18 17.11
N GLU A 222 13.63 0.57 16.36
CA GLU A 222 12.42 1.23 16.87
C GLU A 222 11.42 0.23 17.50
N TRP A 223 11.38 -1.00 17.00
CA TRP A 223 10.58 -2.07 17.59
C TRP A 223 11.06 -2.46 19.00
N VAL A 224 12.37 -2.46 19.27
CA VAL A 224 12.93 -2.72 20.60
C VAL A 224 12.52 -1.61 21.56
N TRP A 225 12.68 -0.36 21.14
CA TRP A 225 12.22 0.81 21.91
C TRP A 225 10.71 0.74 22.21
N ARG A 226 9.91 0.30 21.24
CA ARG A 226 8.46 0.14 21.43
C ARG A 226 8.14 -0.96 22.44
N ILE A 227 8.89 -2.05 22.48
CA ILE A 227 8.71 -3.11 23.50
C ILE A 227 9.06 -2.59 24.89
N THR A 228 10.11 -1.78 25.04
CA THR A 228 10.47 -1.24 26.37
C THR A 228 9.43 -0.25 26.89
N ARG A 229 8.78 0.51 26.01
CA ARG A 229 7.68 1.43 26.38
C ARG A 229 6.32 0.74 26.52
N GLU A 230 6.06 -0.29 25.72
CA GLU A 230 4.80 -1.04 25.71
C GLU A 230 5.05 -2.56 25.69
N PRO A 231 5.34 -3.18 26.85
CA PRO A 231 5.75 -4.59 26.93
C PRO A 231 4.73 -5.58 26.35
N LYS A 232 3.44 -5.23 26.35
CA LYS A 232 2.36 -6.03 25.74
C LYS A 232 2.58 -6.27 24.24
N LEU A 233 3.34 -5.40 23.57
CA LEU A 233 3.66 -5.55 22.14
C LEU A 233 4.69 -6.65 21.87
N ALA A 234 5.43 -7.13 22.88
CA ALA A 234 6.47 -8.15 22.71
C ALA A 234 5.90 -9.43 22.06
N LYS A 235 4.72 -9.89 22.53
CA LYS A 235 4.04 -11.05 21.95
C LYS A 235 3.72 -10.83 20.47
N ARG A 236 3.17 -9.66 20.12
CA ARG A 236 2.86 -9.33 18.73
C ARG A 236 4.12 -9.31 17.85
N TYR A 237 5.19 -8.65 18.30
CA TYR A 237 6.44 -8.61 17.54
C TYR A 237 7.06 -9.99 17.37
N TRP A 238 6.95 -10.87 18.37
CA TRP A 238 7.37 -12.27 18.26
C TRP A 238 6.55 -13.04 17.23
N ASP A 239 5.22 -12.93 17.28
CA ASP A 239 4.31 -13.56 16.32
C ASP A 239 4.57 -13.06 14.89
N ASP A 240 4.78 -11.76 14.72
CA ASP A 240 5.15 -11.12 13.45
C ASP A 240 6.50 -11.65 12.96
N ALA A 241 7.51 -11.77 13.84
CA ALA A 241 8.83 -12.29 13.49
C ALA A 241 8.78 -13.77 13.07
N LEU A 242 7.99 -14.61 13.76
CA LEU A 242 7.76 -15.99 13.37
C LEU A 242 7.05 -16.10 12.02
N ALA A 243 6.05 -15.25 11.78
CA ALA A 243 5.35 -15.21 10.50
C ALA A 243 6.32 -14.82 9.37
N LEU A 244 7.09 -13.75 9.57
CA LEU A 244 8.12 -13.32 8.61
C LEU A 244 9.18 -14.40 8.39
N GLY A 245 9.66 -15.07 9.44
CA GLY A 245 10.63 -16.16 9.33
C GLY A 245 10.11 -17.34 8.52
N ARG A 246 8.84 -17.71 8.69
CA ARG A 246 8.19 -18.74 7.86
C ARG A 246 8.07 -18.29 6.40
N LEU A 247 7.58 -17.08 6.16
CA LEU A 247 7.44 -16.53 4.80
C LEU A 247 8.81 -16.41 4.11
N LEU A 248 9.84 -16.00 4.85
CA LEU A 248 11.22 -15.98 4.35
C LEU A 248 11.64 -17.37 3.87
N SER A 249 11.50 -18.39 4.72
CA SER A 249 11.96 -19.74 4.42
C SER A 249 11.20 -20.43 3.29
N PHE A 250 9.88 -20.24 3.21
CA PHE A 250 9.02 -21.00 2.29
C PHE A 250 8.61 -20.25 1.02
N ASP A 251 8.50 -18.93 1.09
CA ASP A 251 8.03 -18.11 -0.03
C ASP A 251 9.17 -17.28 -0.61
N VAL A 252 9.87 -16.50 0.20
CA VAL A 252 10.74 -15.43 -0.32
C VAL A 252 12.14 -15.92 -0.71
N VAL A 253 12.80 -16.74 0.13
CA VAL A 253 14.14 -17.29 -0.19
C VAL A 253 14.09 -18.20 -1.42
N PRO A 254 13.13 -19.13 -1.58
CA PRO A 254 13.01 -19.91 -2.81
C PRO A 254 12.76 -19.04 -4.04
N GLN A 255 11.97 -17.96 -3.90
CA GLN A 255 11.75 -17.00 -4.98
C GLN A 255 13.02 -16.23 -5.35
N ALA A 256 13.76 -15.73 -4.37
CA ALA A 256 15.00 -15.00 -4.58
C ALA A 256 16.09 -15.92 -5.18
N LEU A 257 16.23 -17.13 -4.66
CA LEU A 257 17.19 -18.12 -5.15
C LEU A 257 16.85 -18.57 -6.56
N SER A 258 15.57 -18.88 -6.84
CA SER A 258 15.13 -19.23 -8.20
C SER A 258 15.30 -18.07 -9.17
N SER A 259 15.11 -16.82 -8.73
CA SER A 259 15.34 -15.63 -9.56
C SER A 259 16.82 -15.45 -9.88
N ARG A 260 17.71 -15.60 -8.90
CA ARG A 260 19.18 -15.54 -9.11
C ARG A 260 19.69 -16.69 -9.99
N LEU A 261 19.21 -17.91 -9.76
CA LEU A 261 19.53 -19.07 -10.62
C LEU A 261 19.02 -18.85 -12.04
N SER A 262 17.81 -18.31 -12.21
CA SER A 262 17.26 -17.99 -13.52
C SER A 262 18.05 -16.89 -14.24
N GLN A 263 18.58 -15.90 -13.51
CA GLN A 263 19.48 -14.88 -14.07
C GLN A 263 20.79 -15.50 -14.57
N LEU A 264 21.36 -16.48 -13.84
CA LEU A 264 22.54 -17.23 -14.29
C LEU A 264 22.24 -18.11 -15.50
N VAL A 265 21.10 -18.81 -15.50
CA VAL A 265 20.66 -19.62 -16.65
C VAL A 265 20.38 -18.74 -17.86
N GLN A 266 19.86 -17.52 -17.70
CA GLN A 266 19.65 -16.55 -18.79
C GLN A 266 20.94 -16.09 -19.46
N PHE A 267 22.06 -16.08 -18.74
CA PHE A 267 23.36 -15.83 -19.36
C PHE A 267 23.73 -16.93 -20.38
N VAL A 268 23.22 -18.15 -20.18
CA VAL A 268 23.52 -19.33 -20.99
C VAL A 268 22.42 -19.64 -22.02
N TYR A 269 21.15 -19.37 -21.71
CA TYR A 269 19.98 -19.58 -22.57
C TYR A 269 19.11 -18.32 -22.62
N PRO A 270 19.34 -17.42 -23.59
CA PRO A 270 18.54 -16.21 -23.74
C PRO A 270 17.15 -16.55 -24.28
N ASP A 271 16.21 -16.77 -23.36
CA ASP A 271 14.78 -16.78 -23.66
C ASP A 271 14.31 -15.31 -23.67
N HIS A 272 13.89 -14.80 -24.83
CA HIS A 272 13.45 -13.41 -24.94
C HIS A 272 12.00 -13.27 -24.45
N ALA A 273 11.78 -12.31 -23.56
CA ALA A 273 10.43 -11.85 -23.25
C ALA A 273 9.79 -11.30 -24.53
N ARG A 274 8.55 -11.72 -24.81
CA ARG A 274 7.73 -11.14 -25.88
C ARG A 274 6.52 -10.48 -25.23
N VAL A 275 6.29 -9.23 -25.61
CA VAL A 275 5.15 -8.42 -25.18
C VAL A 275 4.45 -7.94 -26.43
N ASP A 276 3.21 -8.36 -26.60
CA ASP A 276 2.35 -7.96 -27.72
C ASP A 276 1.11 -7.25 -27.17
N VAL A 277 0.72 -6.17 -27.83
CA VAL A 277 -0.44 -5.36 -27.43
C VAL A 277 -1.34 -5.19 -28.64
N GLU A 278 -2.58 -5.66 -28.50
CA GLU A 278 -3.60 -5.57 -29.53
C GLU A 278 -4.79 -4.78 -29.00
N LEU A 279 -5.02 -3.59 -29.57
CA LEU A 279 -6.18 -2.76 -29.24
C LEU A 279 -7.32 -3.08 -30.21
N LYS A 280 -8.36 -3.76 -29.71
CA LYS A 280 -9.59 -4.05 -30.47
C LYS A 280 -10.62 -2.94 -30.27
N SER A 281 -11.73 -3.02 -31.00
CA SER A 281 -12.83 -2.07 -30.90
C SER A 281 -13.43 -2.03 -29.49
N ASP A 282 -13.61 -3.17 -28.85
CA ASP A 282 -14.30 -3.35 -27.57
C ASP A 282 -13.38 -3.71 -26.38
N THR A 283 -12.18 -4.19 -26.67
CA THR A 283 -11.28 -4.81 -25.70
C THR A 283 -9.81 -4.48 -26.01
N ALA A 284 -8.94 -4.56 -25.01
CA ALA A 284 -7.50 -4.52 -25.21
C ALA A 284 -6.90 -5.87 -24.77
N VAL A 285 -5.98 -6.41 -25.56
CA VAL A 285 -5.30 -7.67 -25.27
C VAL A 285 -3.82 -7.41 -25.08
N VAL A 286 -3.26 -7.88 -23.97
CA VAL A 286 -1.81 -7.94 -23.74
C VAL A 286 -1.40 -9.40 -23.69
N ARG A 287 -0.48 -9.81 -24.56
CA ARG A 287 0.11 -11.15 -24.53
C ARG A 287 1.52 -11.06 -24.01
N LEU A 288 1.80 -11.80 -22.95
CA LEU A 288 3.14 -11.94 -22.39
C LEU A 288 3.62 -13.38 -22.60
N ALA A 289 4.85 -13.53 -23.08
CA ALA A 289 5.45 -14.85 -23.31
C ALA A 289 6.93 -14.88 -22.90
N GLY A 290 7.41 -16.09 -22.58
CA GLY A 290 8.80 -16.33 -22.19
C GLY A 290 9.07 -16.07 -20.71
N ARG A 291 10.31 -15.72 -20.37
CA ARG A 291 10.73 -15.39 -19.00
C ARG A 291 10.77 -13.87 -18.84
N LEU A 292 9.82 -13.35 -18.08
CA LEU A 292 9.72 -11.93 -17.80
C LEU A 292 10.61 -11.61 -16.59
N THR A 293 11.67 -10.85 -16.82
CA THR A 293 12.61 -10.41 -15.78
C THR A 293 12.64 -8.89 -15.70
N ASP A 294 13.43 -8.35 -14.79
CA ASP A 294 13.57 -6.90 -14.63
C ASP A 294 14.08 -6.20 -15.90
N ARG A 295 14.73 -6.94 -16.83
CA ARG A 295 15.13 -6.42 -18.15
C ARG A 295 13.95 -6.15 -19.09
N SER A 296 12.81 -6.79 -18.86
CA SER A 296 11.58 -6.61 -19.65
C SER A 296 10.60 -5.61 -19.03
N ASN A 297 10.96 -4.99 -17.89
CA ASN A 297 10.07 -4.07 -17.17
C ASN A 297 9.59 -2.92 -18.06
N ASP A 298 10.49 -2.25 -18.77
CA ASP A 298 10.13 -1.08 -19.58
C ASP A 298 9.10 -1.44 -20.67
N GLN A 299 9.29 -2.57 -21.35
CA GLN A 299 8.37 -3.05 -22.39
C GLN A 299 7.01 -3.42 -21.81
N VAL A 300 6.99 -4.12 -20.67
CA VAL A 300 5.74 -4.53 -20.01
C VAL A 300 5.00 -3.32 -19.45
N PHE A 301 5.69 -2.37 -18.82
CA PHE A 301 5.08 -1.18 -18.24
C PHE A 301 4.53 -0.24 -19.32
N ALA A 302 5.24 -0.09 -20.45
CA ALA A 302 4.73 0.64 -21.61
C ALA A 302 3.46 -0.01 -22.20
N ALA A 303 3.42 -1.34 -22.29
CA ALA A 303 2.24 -2.08 -22.71
C ALA A 303 1.05 -1.86 -21.77
N PHE A 304 1.27 -1.95 -20.46
CA PHE A 304 0.24 -1.72 -19.44
C PHE A 304 -0.29 -0.28 -19.46
N ALA A 305 0.60 0.71 -19.64
CA ALA A 305 0.20 2.10 -19.80
C ALA A 305 -0.66 2.32 -21.04
N THR A 306 -0.32 1.68 -22.15
CA THR A 306 -1.09 1.75 -23.40
C THR A 306 -2.50 1.22 -23.22
N VAL A 307 -2.66 0.00 -22.69
CA VAL A 307 -3.99 -0.63 -22.59
C VAL A 307 -4.89 0.05 -21.58
N ALA A 308 -4.33 0.62 -20.53
CA ALA A 308 -5.15 1.28 -19.53
C ALA A 308 -5.47 2.74 -19.86
N ALA A 309 -4.68 3.39 -20.73
CA ALA A 309 -5.08 4.62 -21.40
C ALA A 309 -6.24 4.39 -22.38
N ALA A 310 -6.39 3.18 -22.93
CA ALA A 310 -7.45 2.87 -23.89
C ALA A 310 -8.87 2.92 -23.30
N GLY A 311 -9.02 2.80 -21.98
CA GLY A 311 -10.33 2.87 -21.31
C GLY A 311 -11.27 1.72 -21.70
N LYS A 312 -10.72 0.52 -21.88
CA LYS A 312 -11.46 -0.70 -22.27
C LYS A 312 -11.15 -1.85 -21.32
N PRO A 313 -12.02 -2.86 -21.22
CA PRO A 313 -11.69 -4.11 -20.55
C PRO A 313 -10.41 -4.72 -21.13
N VAL A 314 -9.53 -5.21 -20.25
CA VAL A 314 -8.22 -5.75 -20.63
C VAL A 314 -8.17 -7.25 -20.42
N PHE A 315 -7.69 -7.97 -21.42
CA PHE A 315 -7.35 -9.38 -21.34
C PHE A 315 -5.83 -9.54 -21.32
N LEU A 316 -5.31 -10.13 -20.25
CA LEU A 316 -3.91 -10.44 -20.09
C LEU A 316 -3.68 -11.94 -20.30
N ASP A 317 -3.09 -12.30 -21.44
CA ASP A 317 -2.71 -13.67 -21.74
C ASP A 317 -1.27 -13.92 -21.24
N VAL A 318 -1.15 -14.85 -20.29
CA VAL A 318 0.12 -15.28 -19.70
C VAL A 318 0.34 -16.79 -19.88
N SER A 319 -0.36 -17.41 -20.84
CA SER A 319 -0.27 -18.85 -21.13
C SER A 319 1.14 -19.30 -21.48
N GLU A 320 1.89 -18.45 -22.19
CA GLU A 320 3.27 -18.69 -22.60
C GLU A 320 4.31 -18.13 -21.61
N VAL A 321 3.89 -17.60 -20.46
CA VAL A 321 4.83 -17.10 -19.43
C VAL A 321 5.42 -18.28 -18.67
N ALA A 322 6.75 -18.43 -18.78
CA ALA A 322 7.49 -19.43 -18.02
C ALA A 322 7.74 -18.98 -16.57
N SER A 323 8.08 -17.70 -16.38
CA SER A 323 8.31 -17.06 -15.08
C SER A 323 8.14 -15.55 -15.19
N ALA A 324 7.74 -14.90 -14.10
CA ALA A 324 7.68 -13.44 -14.00
C ALA A 324 8.42 -12.97 -12.75
N SER A 325 9.11 -11.82 -12.83
CA SER A 325 9.71 -11.19 -11.66
C SER A 325 8.65 -10.62 -10.71
N SER A 326 9.05 -10.37 -9.47
CA SER A 326 8.17 -9.73 -8.48
C SER A 326 7.73 -8.34 -8.94
N GLN A 327 8.55 -7.63 -9.73
CA GLN A 327 8.16 -6.31 -10.25
C GLN A 327 7.01 -6.39 -11.25
N ILE A 328 7.09 -7.36 -12.17
CA ILE A 328 6.06 -7.56 -13.19
C ILE A 328 4.77 -8.07 -12.55
N THR A 329 4.88 -8.94 -11.55
CA THR A 329 3.72 -9.44 -10.80
C THR A 329 3.05 -8.31 -10.00
N GLY A 330 3.83 -7.45 -9.36
CA GLY A 330 3.34 -6.24 -8.71
C GLY A 330 2.63 -5.30 -9.69
N ALA A 331 3.20 -5.10 -10.88
CA ALA A 331 2.61 -4.28 -11.93
C ALA A 331 1.27 -4.85 -12.44
N ILE A 332 1.12 -6.18 -12.51
CA ILE A 332 -0.17 -6.81 -12.85
C ILE A 332 -1.23 -6.51 -11.77
N LEU A 333 -0.86 -6.58 -10.49
CA LEU A 333 -1.77 -6.22 -9.39
C LEU A 333 -2.19 -4.75 -9.47
N ARG A 334 -1.25 -3.84 -9.76
CA ARG A 334 -1.53 -2.41 -9.93
C ARG A 334 -2.40 -2.12 -11.14
N LEU A 335 -2.12 -2.75 -12.28
CA LEU A 335 -2.94 -2.65 -13.49
C LEU A 335 -4.37 -3.11 -13.21
N ARG A 336 -4.55 -4.25 -12.52
CA ARG A 336 -5.86 -4.78 -12.14
C ARG A 336 -6.64 -3.78 -11.30
N HIS A 337 -6.01 -3.21 -10.26
CA HIS A 337 -6.63 -2.25 -9.38
C HIS A 337 -7.07 -0.98 -10.12
N GLU A 338 -6.17 -0.39 -10.91
CA GLU A 338 -6.46 0.83 -11.68
C GLU A 338 -7.59 0.63 -12.69
N LEU A 339 -7.60 -0.52 -13.38
CA LEU A 339 -8.65 -0.91 -14.30
C LEU A 339 -9.99 -1.16 -13.58
N GLY A 340 -9.96 -1.79 -12.40
CA GLY A 340 -11.12 -2.00 -11.54
C GLY A 340 -11.76 -0.68 -11.09
N ARG A 341 -10.95 0.30 -10.68
CA ARG A 341 -11.41 1.65 -10.32
C ARG A 341 -12.15 2.36 -11.45
N ARG A 342 -11.73 2.12 -12.70
CA ARG A 342 -12.35 2.68 -13.91
C ARG A 342 -13.53 1.85 -14.43
N GLY A 343 -13.89 0.75 -13.78
CA GLY A 343 -14.99 -0.12 -14.21
C GLY A 343 -14.65 -1.03 -15.40
N HIS A 344 -13.37 -1.23 -15.70
CA HIS A 344 -12.90 -2.00 -16.86
C HIS A 344 -12.05 -3.21 -16.43
N PRO A 345 -12.64 -4.30 -15.91
CA PRO A 345 -11.89 -5.34 -15.20
C PRO A 345 -10.79 -6.01 -16.03
N LEU A 346 -9.66 -6.32 -15.37
CA LEU A 346 -8.58 -7.14 -15.94
C LEU A 346 -8.91 -8.63 -15.83
N ARG A 347 -8.97 -9.33 -16.95
CA ARG A 347 -9.10 -10.80 -16.99
C ARG A 347 -7.75 -11.43 -17.34
N VAL A 348 -7.27 -12.37 -16.52
CA VAL A 348 -5.99 -13.05 -16.72
C VAL A 348 -6.23 -14.46 -17.23
N ARG A 349 -5.59 -14.86 -18.32
CA ARG A 349 -5.71 -16.20 -18.93
C ARG A 349 -4.39 -16.96 -18.86
N GLY A 350 -4.46 -18.27 -18.57
CA GLY A 350 -3.34 -19.20 -18.74
C GLY A 350 -2.23 -19.11 -17.69
N ALA A 351 -2.48 -18.44 -16.56
CA ALA A 351 -1.48 -18.34 -15.50
C ALA A 351 -1.10 -19.74 -14.97
N ARG A 352 0.20 -20.05 -14.91
CA ARG A 352 0.70 -21.27 -14.25
C ARG A 352 0.47 -21.18 -12.73
N ARG A 353 0.43 -22.33 -12.02
CA ARG A 353 0.15 -22.41 -10.56
C ARG A 353 0.88 -21.37 -9.69
N ARG A 354 2.15 -21.06 -9.99
CA ARG A 354 2.93 -20.06 -9.23
C ARG A 354 2.40 -18.64 -9.43
N LEU A 355 2.18 -18.23 -10.67
CA LEU A 355 1.61 -16.93 -11.00
C LEU A 355 0.14 -16.83 -10.55
N GLN A 356 -0.63 -17.91 -10.67
CA GLN A 356 -1.98 -18.02 -10.08
C GLN A 356 -1.97 -17.82 -8.57
N ARG A 357 -0.97 -18.34 -7.84
CA ARG A 357 -0.88 -18.14 -6.39
C ARG A 357 -0.62 -16.69 -5.99
N SER A 358 0.18 -15.96 -6.78
CA SER A 358 0.41 -14.52 -6.55
C SER A 358 -0.76 -13.65 -7.03
N LEU A 359 -1.42 -14.05 -8.10
CA LEU A 359 -2.53 -13.30 -8.72
C LEU A 359 -3.93 -13.73 -8.25
N GLN A 360 -4.03 -14.70 -7.33
CA GLN A 360 -5.22 -15.50 -6.97
C GLN A 360 -6.56 -14.86 -7.35
N ASP A 361 -7.26 -15.55 -8.24
CA ASP A 361 -8.63 -15.26 -8.68
C ASP A 361 -9.54 -14.94 -7.49
N GLN A 362 -10.19 -13.78 -7.53
CA GLN A 362 -11.42 -13.52 -6.77
C GLN A 362 -12.68 -13.99 -7.54
N GLY A 363 -12.52 -14.79 -8.60
CA GLY A 363 -13.60 -15.26 -9.48
C GLY A 363 -13.94 -16.73 -9.29
N ALA A 364 -14.54 -17.09 -8.16
CA ALA A 364 -15.38 -18.30 -8.02
C ALA A 364 -16.39 -18.06 -6.90
N GLY A 365 -17.42 -17.29 -7.25
CA GLY A 365 -18.54 -16.90 -6.41
C GLY A 365 -19.66 -16.38 -7.31
N GLY A 366 -20.09 -17.25 -8.22
CA GLY A 366 -21.31 -17.16 -9.00
C GLY A 366 -21.92 -18.54 -9.03
#